data_AF-A0A5C8AYV3-F1
#
_entry.id   AF-A0A5C8AYV3-F1
#
_cell.length_a   1.000
_cell.length_b   1.000
_cell.length_c   1.000
_cell.angle_alpha   90.00
_cell.angle_beta   90.00
_cell.angle_gamma   90.00
#
_symmetry.space_group_name_H-M   'P 1'
#
loop_
_entity.id
_entity.type
_entity.pdbx_description
1 polymer ?
#
loop_
_entity_poly.entity_id
_entity_poly.type
_entity_poly.pdbx_seq_one_letter_code
_entity_poly.pdbx_strand_id
1 'polypeptide(L)'
;MKRALTALAIISATQGAYAQGFFQPIESQAPQRNSQVMTELISAASAAPKIVNDSGREWDLSITGIRGGKGAKRPLGQYLVEPHMEFRSEYKDQPVETMCQFAYDLHEFIAAKGGDYHTAMKPGSDFVPYEKQKEFAISWWRKAYPKYKDMSGMFKDWFINDALIDATNLYNWSRRGKDGGADYVSWADAAVSALMKKKP
;
A
#
# COMPACT_ATOMS: atom_id res chain seq x y z
N MET A 1 -59.73 -48.49 -2.33
CA MET A 1 -59.64 -47.99 -3.72
C MET A 1 -59.00 -46.60 -3.70
N LYS A 2 -57.91 -46.45 -4.47
CA LYS A 2 -57.37 -45.22 -5.11
C LYS A 2 -57.17 -43.92 -4.29
N ARG A 3 -55.87 -43.59 -4.12
CA ARG A 3 -55.18 -42.30 -4.44
C ARG A 3 -55.50 -41.07 -3.56
N ALA A 4 -54.58 -40.15 -3.20
CA ALA A 4 -53.13 -40.03 -3.25
C ALA A 4 -52.74 -38.67 -2.58
N LEU A 5 -51.49 -38.55 -2.10
CA LEU A 5 -50.65 -37.32 -2.00
C LEU A 5 -51.10 -36.24 -0.98
N THR A 6 -50.29 -35.63 -0.12
CA THR A 6 -48.85 -35.29 -0.09
C THR A 6 -48.52 -34.97 1.40
N ALA A 7 -47.55 -35.61 2.08
CA ALA A 7 -46.18 -35.12 2.33
C ALA A 7 -46.07 -33.61 2.63
N LEU A 8 -45.34 -33.08 3.61
CA LEU A 8 -44.26 -33.62 4.45
C LEU A 8 -44.06 -32.71 5.68
N ALA A 9 -43.31 -33.24 6.65
CA ALA A 9 -43.01 -32.70 7.97
C ALA A 9 -42.18 -31.41 8.01
N ILE A 10 -42.35 -30.64 9.10
CA ILE A 10 -41.34 -29.72 9.63
C ILE A 10 -41.15 -30.06 11.11
N ILE A 11 -40.30 -31.04 11.41
CA ILE A 11 -39.68 -31.20 12.72
C ILE A 11 -38.22 -31.62 12.49
N SER A 12 -37.33 -30.63 12.52
CA SER A 12 -35.93 -30.78 12.95
C SER A 12 -35.23 -29.41 12.93
N ALA A 13 -35.73 -28.48 13.75
CA ALA A 13 -34.87 -27.42 14.26
C ALA A 13 -33.81 -28.09 15.15
N THR A 14 -32.53 -27.97 14.77
CA THR A 14 -31.27 -28.13 15.55
C THR A 14 -30.13 -28.86 14.82
N GLN A 15 -30.25 -29.18 13.54
CA GLN A 15 -29.07 -29.55 12.72
C GLN A 15 -29.18 -28.98 11.30
N GLY A 16 -28.88 -27.68 11.16
CA GLY A 16 -28.89 -26.99 9.85
C GLY A 16 -28.16 -25.65 9.81
N ALA A 17 -27.45 -25.25 10.87
CA ALA A 17 -26.77 -23.95 10.93
C ALA A 17 -25.39 -23.91 10.25
N TYR A 18 -25.03 -24.93 9.45
CA TYR A 18 -23.73 -25.00 8.75
C TYR A 18 -23.84 -25.10 7.22
N ALA A 19 -25.03 -24.90 6.65
CA ALA A 19 -25.21 -24.99 5.21
C ALA A 19 -26.21 -23.93 4.70
N GLN A 20 -25.81 -22.66 4.73
CA GLN A 20 -26.09 -21.67 3.67
C GLN A 20 -25.71 -20.26 4.13
N GLY A 21 -24.76 -19.67 3.38
CA GLY A 21 -24.62 -18.21 3.25
C GLY A 21 -23.63 -17.53 4.20
N PHE A 22 -22.64 -16.88 3.60
CA PHE A 22 -21.85 -15.77 4.16
C PHE A 22 -20.55 -16.05 4.92
N PHE A 23 -19.83 -17.13 4.58
CA PHE A 23 -18.36 -17.08 4.63
C PHE A 23 -17.83 -17.16 3.21
N GLN A 24 -17.79 -16.01 2.55
CA GLN A 24 -16.87 -15.80 1.44
C GLN A 24 -15.45 -15.89 2.02
N PRO A 25 -14.51 -16.65 1.41
CA PRO A 25 -13.11 -16.61 1.83
C PRO A 25 -12.67 -15.14 1.83
N ILE A 26 -11.96 -14.70 2.88
CA ILE A 26 -11.44 -13.32 3.03
C ILE A 26 -10.68 -12.85 1.77
N GLU A 27 -10.24 -13.77 0.92
CA GLU A 27 -9.60 -13.50 -0.37
C GLU A 27 -10.51 -12.99 -1.50
N SER A 28 -11.84 -12.96 -1.34
CA SER A 28 -12.80 -12.70 -2.44
C SER A 28 -13.59 -11.39 -2.33
N GLN A 29 -13.48 -10.65 -1.23
CA GLN A 29 -13.93 -9.27 -1.18
C GLN A 29 -12.71 -8.38 -1.39
N ALA A 30 -12.82 -7.37 -2.29
CA ALA A 30 -11.83 -6.31 -2.31
C ALA A 30 -11.69 -5.80 -0.85
N PRO A 31 -10.47 -5.70 -0.30
CA PRO A 31 -10.32 -5.31 1.10
C PRO A 31 -11.10 -4.02 1.32
N GLN A 32 -11.93 -3.99 2.37
CA GLN A 32 -12.75 -2.81 2.66
C GLN A 32 -11.80 -1.71 3.17
N ARG A 33 -11.22 -0.96 2.23
CA ARG A 33 -10.26 0.11 2.52
C ARG A 33 -10.99 1.28 3.17
N ASN A 34 -10.35 1.91 4.15
CA ASN A 34 -10.89 3.12 4.76
C ASN A 34 -10.99 4.23 3.70
N SER A 35 -12.22 4.65 3.37
CA SER A 35 -12.49 5.61 2.29
C SER A 35 -11.88 6.99 2.55
N GLN A 36 -11.81 7.41 3.82
CA GLN A 36 -11.19 8.67 4.21
C GLN A 36 -9.68 8.63 3.97
N VAL A 37 -9.00 7.57 4.44
CA VAL A 37 -7.55 7.41 4.25
C VAL A 37 -7.20 7.30 2.77
N MET A 38 -8.00 6.55 2.00
CA MET A 38 -7.84 6.46 0.55
C MET A 38 -7.99 7.81 -0.14
N THR A 39 -8.97 8.62 0.26
CA THR A 39 -9.16 9.98 -0.29
C THR A 39 -7.95 10.87 0.02
N GLU A 40 -7.44 10.83 1.25
CA GLU A 40 -6.25 11.58 1.66
C GLU A 40 -5.00 11.14 0.86
N LEU A 41 -4.80 9.83 0.67
CA LEU A 41 -3.70 9.27 -0.12
C LEU A 41 -3.77 9.72 -1.58
N ILE A 42 -4.93 9.58 -2.23
CA ILE A 42 -5.12 9.96 -3.63
C ILE A 42 -4.95 11.47 -3.79
N SER A 43 -5.50 12.26 -2.86
CA SER A 43 -5.34 13.71 -2.87
C SER A 43 -3.89 14.11 -2.71
N ALA A 44 -3.13 13.46 -1.83
CA ALA A 44 -1.71 13.73 -1.67
C ALA A 44 -0.93 13.35 -2.93
N ALA A 45 -1.14 12.15 -3.46
CA ALA A 45 -0.45 11.62 -4.64
C ALA A 45 -0.76 12.39 -5.94
N SER A 46 -1.91 13.06 -6.02
CA SER A 46 -2.35 13.82 -7.19
C SER A 46 -2.12 15.34 -7.06
N ALA A 47 -1.67 15.82 -5.89
CA ALA A 47 -1.44 17.23 -5.66
C ALA A 47 -0.30 17.75 -6.56
N ALA A 48 -0.52 18.89 -7.21
CA ALA A 48 0.51 19.58 -7.96
C ALA A 48 1.63 20.08 -7.03
N PRO A 49 2.87 20.24 -7.54
CA PRO A 49 3.96 20.83 -6.76
C PRO A 49 3.57 22.18 -6.20
N LYS A 50 3.79 22.40 -4.90
CA LYS A 50 3.59 23.72 -4.29
C LYS A 50 4.90 24.50 -4.42
N ILE A 51 4.97 25.42 -5.37
CA ILE A 51 6.04 26.43 -5.39
C ILE A 51 5.64 27.51 -4.38
N VAL A 52 6.33 27.63 -3.25
CA VAL A 52 6.11 28.77 -2.34
C VAL A 52 7.44 29.42 -1.97
N ASN A 53 7.74 30.55 -2.64
CA ASN A 53 7.81 31.85 -1.98
C ASN A 53 7.99 32.99 -3.02
N ASP A 54 7.64 34.20 -2.59
CA ASP A 54 7.81 35.47 -3.32
C ASP A 54 9.30 35.89 -3.50
N SER A 55 10.25 35.05 -3.07
CA SER A 55 11.70 35.30 -3.14
C SER A 55 12.43 34.45 -4.20
N GLY A 56 11.70 33.68 -5.00
CA GLY A 56 12.26 32.82 -6.05
C GLY A 56 13.01 31.58 -5.53
N ARG A 57 12.92 31.26 -4.22
CA ARG A 57 13.47 30.04 -3.63
C ARG A 57 12.41 28.93 -3.64
N GLU A 58 12.59 27.92 -4.48
CA GLU A 58 11.67 26.79 -4.58
C GLU A 58 11.78 25.87 -3.35
N TRP A 59 10.76 25.86 -2.49
CA TRP A 59 10.56 24.83 -1.46
C TRP A 59 9.33 24.01 -1.81
N ASP A 60 9.53 22.89 -2.50
CA ASP A 60 8.45 21.93 -2.78
C ASP A 60 8.24 21.01 -1.59
N LEU A 61 7.36 21.44 -0.68
CA LEU A 61 6.87 20.64 0.45
C LEU A 61 5.64 19.82 0.06
N SER A 62 5.55 19.37 -1.19
CA SER A 62 4.52 18.43 -1.62
C SER A 62 5.13 17.04 -1.85
N ILE A 63 4.28 16.05 -2.09
CA ILE A 63 4.73 14.70 -2.38
C ILE A 63 5.59 14.64 -3.64
N THR A 64 5.48 15.62 -4.55
CA THR A 64 6.25 15.64 -5.80
C THR A 64 7.74 15.85 -5.56
N GLY A 65 8.13 16.54 -4.49
CA GLY A 65 9.54 16.66 -4.08
C GLY A 65 10.14 15.32 -3.64
N ILE A 66 9.31 14.37 -3.23
CA ILE A 66 9.72 13.06 -2.69
C ILE A 66 9.58 11.97 -3.73
N ARG A 67 8.48 11.99 -4.47
CA ARG A 67 8.07 10.95 -5.40
C ARG A 67 8.39 11.30 -6.86
N GLY A 68 8.54 12.58 -7.19
CA GLY A 68 8.52 13.05 -8.58
C GLY A 68 7.22 12.66 -9.32
N GLY A 69 7.25 12.66 -10.65
CA GLY A 69 6.12 12.25 -11.49
C GLY A 69 5.31 13.39 -12.09
N LYS A 70 3.99 13.19 -12.28
CA LYS A 70 3.16 14.08 -13.11
C LYS A 70 3.11 15.51 -12.54
N GLY A 71 3.61 16.47 -13.32
CA GLY A 71 3.69 17.88 -12.93
C GLY A 71 4.98 18.24 -12.18
N ALA A 72 5.80 17.28 -11.78
CA ALA A 72 7.09 17.50 -11.15
C ALA A 72 8.20 17.77 -12.19
N LYS A 73 9.30 18.40 -11.76
CA LYS A 73 10.51 18.58 -12.58
C LYS A 73 11.40 17.33 -12.68
N ARG A 74 11.01 16.23 -12.01
CA ARG A 74 11.78 14.98 -11.92
C ARG A 74 10.90 13.77 -12.22
N PRO A 75 11.47 12.69 -12.81
CA PRO A 75 10.80 11.41 -12.99
C PRO A 75 10.25 10.82 -11.68
N LEU A 76 9.42 9.78 -11.76
CA LEU A 76 8.93 9.09 -10.57
C LEU A 76 10.09 8.36 -9.87
N GLY A 77 10.18 8.45 -8.54
CA GLY A 77 11.32 7.97 -7.76
C GLY A 77 11.21 8.18 -6.25
N GLN A 78 12.33 8.08 -5.55
CA GLN A 78 12.53 8.46 -4.16
C GLN A 78 13.65 9.51 -4.09
N TYR A 79 13.32 10.71 -3.59
CA TYR A 79 14.20 11.87 -3.53
C TYR A 79 14.29 12.50 -2.14
N LEU A 80 13.70 11.88 -1.11
CA LEU A 80 13.78 12.37 0.27
C LEU A 80 15.00 11.84 1.02
N VAL A 81 15.40 10.60 0.71
CA VAL A 81 16.47 9.87 1.39
C VAL A 81 17.53 9.49 0.37
N GLU A 82 18.79 9.78 0.67
CA GLU A 82 19.92 9.39 -0.17
C GLU A 82 20.23 7.87 -0.04
N PRO A 83 20.63 7.18 -1.14
CA PRO A 83 20.84 7.73 -2.47
C PRO A 83 19.51 7.95 -3.22
N HIS A 84 19.33 9.12 -3.83
CA HIS A 84 18.17 9.35 -4.70
C HIS A 84 18.05 8.31 -5.82
N MET A 85 16.81 7.90 -6.12
CA MET A 85 16.54 6.84 -7.07
C MET A 85 15.38 7.21 -7.99
N GLU A 86 15.59 7.04 -9.30
CA GLU A 86 14.50 7.03 -10.28
C GLU A 86 13.97 5.61 -10.44
N PHE A 87 12.64 5.45 -10.43
CA PHE A 87 11.99 4.17 -10.71
C PHE A 87 12.05 3.89 -12.20
N ARG A 88 12.68 2.76 -12.55
CA ARG A 88 12.90 2.36 -13.94
C ARG A 88 11.98 1.24 -14.40
N SER A 89 11.30 0.58 -13.46
CA SER A 89 10.35 -0.49 -13.77
C SER A 89 9.02 0.05 -14.33
N GLU A 90 8.19 -0.84 -14.87
CA GLU A 90 6.80 -0.55 -15.28
C GLU A 90 5.90 -0.11 -14.10
N TYR A 91 6.40 -0.15 -12.85
CA TYR A 91 5.69 0.39 -11.71
C TYR A 91 5.34 1.88 -11.91
N LYS A 92 6.25 2.64 -12.54
CA LYS A 92 6.05 4.07 -12.76
C LYS A 92 4.86 4.42 -13.64
N ASP A 93 4.39 3.45 -14.43
CA ASP A 93 3.28 3.60 -15.36
C ASP A 93 1.94 3.15 -14.73
N GLN A 94 1.95 2.68 -13.47
CA GLN A 94 0.72 2.28 -12.79
C GLN A 94 -0.17 3.51 -12.51
N PRO A 95 -1.51 3.35 -12.54
CA PRO A 95 -2.42 4.40 -12.13
C PRO A 95 -2.17 4.83 -10.67
N VAL A 96 -2.27 6.14 -10.41
CA VAL A 96 -2.14 6.71 -9.06
C VAL A 96 -3.08 6.02 -8.07
N GLU A 97 -4.31 5.73 -8.47
CA GLU A 97 -5.26 5.02 -7.62
C GLU A 97 -4.75 3.63 -7.21
N THR A 98 -4.21 2.84 -8.15
CA THR A 98 -3.63 1.52 -7.86
C THR A 98 -2.42 1.63 -6.93
N MET A 99 -1.56 2.62 -7.14
CA MET A 99 -0.41 2.90 -6.26
C MET A 99 -0.87 3.23 -4.84
N CYS A 100 -1.91 4.07 -4.68
CA CYS A 100 -2.50 4.41 -3.38
C CYS A 100 -3.17 3.21 -2.70
N GLN A 101 -3.89 2.37 -3.46
CA GLN A 101 -4.50 1.15 -2.92
C GLN A 101 -3.43 0.19 -2.40
N PHE A 102 -2.34 0.01 -3.16
CA PHE A 102 -1.21 -0.79 -2.71
C PHE A 102 -0.54 -0.20 -1.47
N ALA A 103 -0.31 1.12 -1.44
CA ALA A 103 0.28 1.81 -0.30
C ALA A 103 -0.54 1.64 0.98
N TYR A 104 -1.87 1.76 0.87
CA TYR A 104 -2.79 1.51 1.97
C TYR A 104 -2.69 0.06 2.46
N ASP A 105 -2.87 -0.92 1.58
CA ASP A 105 -2.90 -2.33 1.97
C ASP A 105 -1.53 -2.80 2.53
N LEU A 106 -0.42 -2.29 1.99
CA LEU A 106 0.92 -2.55 2.52
C LEU A 106 1.06 -2.02 3.95
N HIS A 107 0.58 -0.81 4.22
CA HIS A 107 0.71 -0.23 5.56
C HIS A 107 -0.23 -0.89 6.57
N GLU A 108 -1.43 -1.33 6.17
CA GLU A 108 -2.29 -2.18 7.01
C GLU A 108 -1.58 -3.50 7.36
N PHE A 109 -0.90 -4.12 6.39
CA PHE A 109 -0.08 -5.31 6.64
C PHE A 109 1.06 -5.02 7.62
N ILE A 110 1.79 -3.92 7.45
CA ILE A 110 2.90 -3.52 8.34
C ILE A 110 2.38 -3.25 9.75
N ALA A 111 1.27 -2.52 9.89
CA ALA A 111 0.64 -2.24 11.18
C ALA A 111 0.19 -3.51 11.89
N ALA A 112 -0.41 -4.46 11.16
CA ALA A 112 -0.79 -5.77 11.70
C ALA A 112 0.41 -6.61 12.19
N LYS A 113 1.63 -6.27 11.75
CA LYS A 113 2.89 -6.87 12.22
C LYS A 113 3.61 -6.04 13.29
N GLY A 114 3.00 -4.94 13.75
CA GLY A 114 3.56 -4.04 14.75
C GLY A 114 4.68 -3.14 14.22
N GLY A 115 4.79 -2.98 12.91
CA GLY A 115 5.81 -2.14 12.28
C GLY A 115 5.36 -0.71 11.98
N ASP A 116 4.17 -0.31 12.42
CA ASP A 116 3.69 1.08 12.30
C ASP A 116 4.40 1.99 13.31
N TYR A 117 4.40 3.31 13.04
CA TYR A 117 5.10 4.29 13.86
C TYR A 117 4.82 4.15 15.37
N HIS A 118 3.55 4.07 15.77
CA HIS A 118 3.18 4.05 17.18
C HIS A 118 3.65 2.78 17.90
N THR A 119 3.75 1.66 17.21
CA THR A 119 4.27 0.41 17.76
C THR A 119 5.80 0.38 17.71
N ALA A 120 6.39 0.83 16.60
CA ALA A 120 7.83 0.84 16.37
C ALA A 120 8.62 1.74 17.34
N MET A 121 7.97 2.75 17.93
CA MET A 121 8.58 3.59 18.97
C MET A 121 8.77 2.87 20.31
N LYS A 122 8.23 1.66 20.49
CA LYS A 122 8.46 0.86 21.71
C LYS A 122 9.84 0.19 21.66
N PRO A 123 10.59 0.16 22.78
CA PRO A 123 11.88 -0.51 22.84
C PRO A 123 11.83 -1.95 22.35
N GLY A 124 12.78 -2.33 21.49
CA GLY A 124 12.88 -3.69 20.93
C GLY A 124 11.96 -3.98 19.74
N SER A 125 11.29 -2.96 19.19
CA SER A 125 10.51 -3.11 17.96
C SER A 125 11.39 -2.91 16.73
N ASP A 126 11.26 -3.81 15.76
CA ASP A 126 11.98 -3.75 14.49
C ASP A 126 11.02 -3.45 13.33
N PHE A 127 11.56 -2.91 12.24
CA PHE A 127 10.82 -2.82 10.98
C PHE A 127 10.45 -4.21 10.48
N VAL A 128 9.28 -4.32 9.83
CA VAL A 128 8.91 -5.55 9.14
C VAL A 128 10.00 -5.87 8.09
N PRO A 129 10.59 -7.08 8.10
CA PRO A 129 11.67 -7.40 7.18
C PRO A 129 11.29 -7.24 5.71
N TYR A 130 12.24 -6.79 4.88
CA TYR A 130 12.02 -6.59 3.44
C TYR A 130 11.39 -7.82 2.76
N GLU A 131 11.88 -9.03 3.05
CA GLU A 131 11.36 -10.26 2.43
C GLU A 131 9.87 -10.49 2.74
N LYS A 132 9.40 -10.09 3.93
CA LYS A 132 7.99 -10.20 4.29
C LYS A 132 7.12 -9.17 3.59
N GLN A 133 7.64 -7.96 3.41
CA GLN A 133 6.97 -6.95 2.59
C GLN A 133 6.97 -7.35 1.11
N LYS A 134 8.06 -7.95 0.61
CA LYS A 134 8.19 -8.50 -0.75
C LYS A 134 7.19 -9.62 -1.00
N GLU A 135 7.08 -10.60 -0.10
CA GLU A 135 6.09 -11.69 -0.19
C GLU A 135 4.66 -11.13 -0.31
N PHE A 136 4.31 -10.15 0.54
CA PHE A 136 3.03 -9.45 0.47
C PHE A 136 2.83 -8.75 -0.88
N ALA A 137 3.81 -7.96 -1.31
CA ALA A 137 3.74 -7.20 -2.55
C ALA A 137 3.59 -8.09 -3.79
N ILE A 138 4.33 -9.21 -3.86
CA ILE A 138 4.19 -10.20 -4.94
C ILE A 138 2.76 -10.73 -5.00
N SER A 139 2.19 -11.10 -3.85
CA SER A 139 0.82 -11.63 -3.78
C SER A 139 -0.20 -10.57 -4.22
N TRP A 140 -0.02 -9.33 -3.78
CA TRP A 140 -0.91 -8.21 -4.11
C TRP A 140 -0.89 -7.89 -5.61
N TRP A 141 0.31 -7.67 -6.18
CA TRP A 141 0.47 -7.26 -7.57
C TRP A 141 0.10 -8.35 -8.56
N ARG A 142 0.23 -9.64 -8.21
CA ARG A 142 -0.31 -10.75 -9.02
C ARG A 142 -1.83 -10.67 -9.20
N LYS A 143 -2.56 -10.16 -8.19
CA LYS A 143 -4.02 -10.02 -8.23
C LYS A 143 -4.42 -8.71 -8.92
N ALA A 144 -3.74 -7.62 -8.62
CA ALA A 144 -4.11 -6.27 -9.07
C ALA A 144 -3.64 -5.93 -10.50
N TYR A 145 -2.53 -6.52 -10.97
CA TYR A 145 -1.94 -6.21 -12.27
C TYR A 145 -1.60 -7.49 -13.02
N PRO A 146 -2.50 -8.04 -13.86
CA PRO A 146 -2.28 -9.34 -14.52
C PRO A 146 -0.96 -9.43 -15.30
N LYS A 147 -0.51 -8.34 -15.93
CA LYS A 147 0.79 -8.29 -16.64
C LYS A 147 1.99 -8.53 -15.72
N TYR A 148 1.89 -8.21 -14.43
CA TYR A 148 2.94 -8.53 -13.46
C TYR A 148 3.25 -10.03 -13.43
N LYS A 149 2.23 -10.90 -13.61
CA LYS A 149 2.40 -12.35 -13.62
C LYS A 149 3.33 -12.81 -14.74
N ASP A 150 3.31 -12.13 -15.88
CA ASP A 150 4.00 -12.54 -17.10
C ASP A 150 5.39 -11.87 -17.26
N MET A 151 5.74 -10.93 -16.39
CA MET A 151 7.07 -10.30 -16.37
C MET A 151 8.19 -11.31 -16.07
N SER A 152 9.39 -11.04 -16.60
CA SER A 152 10.59 -11.82 -16.24
C SER A 152 10.98 -11.60 -14.77
N GLY A 153 11.75 -12.53 -14.19
CA GLY A 153 12.12 -12.48 -12.76
C GLY A 153 12.80 -11.17 -12.35
N MET A 154 13.78 -10.71 -13.15
CA MET A 154 14.49 -9.46 -12.89
C MET A 154 13.55 -8.24 -12.91
N PHE A 155 12.66 -8.15 -13.90
CA PHE A 155 11.71 -7.03 -13.98
C PHE A 155 10.68 -7.08 -12.85
N LYS A 156 10.27 -8.28 -12.40
CA LYS A 156 9.41 -8.44 -11.21
C LYS A 156 10.08 -7.93 -9.95
N ASP A 157 11.35 -8.25 -9.75
CA ASP A 157 12.08 -7.81 -8.56
C ASP A 157 12.26 -6.29 -8.56
N TRP A 158 12.60 -5.68 -9.69
CA TRP A 158 12.66 -4.21 -9.84
C TRP A 158 11.29 -3.56 -9.59
N PHE A 159 10.23 -4.12 -10.18
CA PHE A 159 8.86 -3.63 -9.97
C PHE A 159 8.47 -3.64 -8.49
N ILE A 160 8.73 -4.75 -7.78
CA ILE A 160 8.36 -4.87 -6.36
C ILE A 160 9.19 -3.93 -5.50
N ASN A 161 10.49 -3.78 -5.77
CA ASN A 161 11.32 -2.86 -5.03
C ASN A 161 10.85 -1.40 -5.19
N ASP A 162 10.61 -0.97 -6.44
CA ASP A 162 10.08 0.38 -6.73
C ASP A 162 8.72 0.58 -6.04
N ALA A 163 7.81 -0.41 -6.13
CA ALA A 163 6.50 -0.34 -5.51
C ALA A 163 6.58 -0.22 -3.98
N LEU A 164 7.44 -1.00 -3.31
CA LEU A 164 7.58 -0.98 -1.86
C LEU A 164 8.10 0.38 -1.37
N ILE A 165 9.18 0.88 -1.96
CA ILE A 165 9.77 2.19 -1.60
C ILE A 165 8.74 3.28 -1.77
N ASP A 166 8.05 3.27 -2.90
CA ASP A 166 7.07 4.27 -3.24
C ASP A 166 5.84 4.25 -2.34
N ALA A 167 5.30 3.05 -2.06
CA ALA A 167 4.19 2.86 -1.15
C ALA A 167 4.50 3.39 0.26
N THR A 168 5.69 3.10 0.78
CA THR A 168 6.16 3.60 2.07
C THR A 168 6.26 5.13 2.06
N ASN A 169 6.85 5.72 1.01
CA ASN A 169 6.91 7.17 0.83
C ASN A 169 5.51 7.81 0.80
N LEU A 170 4.62 7.28 -0.05
CA LEU A 170 3.27 7.78 -0.26
C LEU A 170 2.47 7.80 1.04
N TYR A 171 2.45 6.66 1.73
CA TYR A 171 1.69 6.51 2.95
C TYR A 171 2.25 7.42 4.04
N ASN A 172 3.56 7.39 4.28
CA ASN A 172 4.15 8.19 5.35
C ASN A 172 3.99 9.68 5.11
N TRP A 173 4.09 10.12 3.86
CA TRP A 173 3.83 11.50 3.50
C TRP A 173 2.39 11.92 3.83
N SER A 174 1.39 11.11 3.45
CA SER A 174 -0.02 11.41 3.73
C SER A 174 -0.32 11.55 5.22
N ARG A 175 0.45 10.86 6.07
CA ARG A 175 0.30 10.85 7.53
C ARG A 175 1.06 11.98 8.24
N ARG A 176 2.00 12.66 7.59
CA ARG A 176 2.75 13.78 8.20
C ARG A 176 1.84 14.88 8.77
N GLY A 177 0.68 15.15 8.18
CA GLY A 177 -0.25 16.14 8.72
C GLY A 177 -0.86 15.76 10.08
N LYS A 178 -0.85 14.47 10.42
CA LYS A 178 -1.43 13.91 11.66
C LYS A 178 -0.36 13.53 12.68
N ASP A 179 0.73 12.94 12.21
CA ASP A 179 1.77 12.35 13.05
C ASP A 179 3.12 13.12 12.98
N GLY A 180 3.23 14.15 12.14
CA GLY A 180 4.49 14.72 11.61
C GLY A 180 5.37 15.55 12.55
N GLY A 181 5.59 15.09 13.77
CA GLY A 181 6.73 15.52 14.59
C GLY A 181 8.08 15.07 14.01
N ALA A 182 9.17 15.60 14.55
CA ALA A 182 10.54 15.24 14.13
C ALA A 182 10.83 13.73 14.26
N ASP A 183 10.26 13.09 15.28
CA ASP A 183 10.39 11.65 15.52
C ASP A 183 9.73 10.83 14.42
N TYR A 184 8.53 11.23 13.99
CA TYR A 184 7.81 10.59 12.89
C TYR A 184 8.56 10.71 11.57
N VAL A 185 9.07 11.91 11.27
CA VAL A 185 9.87 12.13 10.06
C VAL A 185 11.12 11.26 10.07
N SER A 186 11.83 11.21 11.19
CA SER A 186 13.03 10.40 11.36
C SER A 186 12.74 8.90 11.22
N TRP A 187 11.63 8.43 11.81
CA TRP A 187 11.16 7.04 11.66
C TRP A 187 10.79 6.71 10.21
N ALA A 188 10.06 7.61 9.53
CA ALA A 188 9.65 7.41 8.14
C ALA A 188 10.86 7.32 7.19
N ASP A 189 11.87 8.18 7.39
CA ASP A 189 13.10 8.16 6.62
C ASP A 189 13.91 6.88 6.87
N ALA A 190 13.92 6.39 8.12
CA ALA A 190 14.53 5.11 8.48
C ALA A 190 13.80 3.91 7.85
N ALA A 191 12.46 3.93 7.79
CA ALA A 191 11.66 2.89 7.14
C ALA A 191 12.01 2.77 5.65
N VAL A 192 12.11 3.90 4.94
CA VAL A 192 12.49 3.92 3.52
C VAL A 192 13.95 3.50 3.32
N SER A 193 14.85 3.99 4.17
CA SER A 193 16.27 3.58 4.17
C SER A 193 16.44 2.07 4.33
N ALA A 194 15.62 1.43 5.16
CA ALA A 194 15.66 -0.02 5.37
C ALA A 194 15.31 -0.81 4.11
N LEU A 195 14.39 -0.29 3.28
CA LEU A 195 14.05 -0.88 1.98
C LEU A 195 15.18 -0.66 0.97
N MET A 196 15.75 0.54 0.91
CA MET A 196 16.79 0.90 -0.08
C MET A 196 18.12 0.17 0.12
N LYS A 197 18.41 -0.34 1.33
CA LYS A 197 19.60 -1.18 1.59
C LYS A 197 19.57 -2.51 0.83
N LYS A 198 18.38 -2.95 0.38
CA LYS A 198 18.20 -4.15 -0.42
C LYS A 198 18.12 -3.74 -1.89
N LYS A 199 19.28 -3.60 -2.53
CA LYS A 199 19.30 -3.51 -4.00
C LYS A 199 18.88 -4.87 -4.57
N PRO A 200 17.98 -4.90 -5.57
CA PRO A 200 17.69 -6.11 -6.32
C PRO A 200 18.91 -6.61 -7.10
#